data_AF-A0A1C0YEN5-F1
#
_entry.id   AF-A0A1C0YEN5-F1
#
_cell.length_a   1.000
_cell.length_b   1.000
_cell.length_c   1.000
_cell.angle_alpha   90.00
_cell.angle_beta   90.00
_cell.angle_gamma   90.00
#
_symmetry.space_group_name_H-M   'P 1'
#
loop_
_entity.id
_entity.type
_entity.pdbx_description
1 polymer ?
#
loop_
_entity_poly.entity_id
_entity_poly.type
_entity_poly.pdbx_seq_one_letter_code
_entity_poly.pdbx_strand_id
1 'polypeptide(L)'
;MKKGIKWLFISIVSLIIIGCISFFLWASATYTPSEQLQSLVNIEQFITDDALIMAPEDGNGIGMIVYPGAKVENTAYSYYAQGLMNAGYTVIVPQMTFNFALLSSSKATTYIEQFPEIKEWIIGGHSLGGVAAAMYAAKHDVEGLLLLAAYPSASADLKQASFPVLSLYAEHDGLTSLADIEASKALLPPHTVFTEIIGGNHAQFGMYGEQSGDGVATISAVEQQEAMIQYTLEWLEK
;
A
#
# COMPACT_ATOMS: atom_id res chain seq x y z
N MET A 1 -6.76 2.25 -52.13
CA MET A 1 -6.30 1.11 -51.30
C MET A 1 -7.02 -0.16 -51.74
N LYS A 2 -6.31 -1.27 -52.00
CA LYS A 2 -6.95 -2.56 -52.35
C LYS A 2 -7.95 -2.90 -51.22
N LYS A 3 -9.19 -3.25 -51.54
CA LYS A 3 -10.29 -3.42 -50.56
C LYS A 3 -9.89 -4.27 -49.35
N GLY A 4 -9.03 -5.27 -49.53
CA GLY A 4 -8.48 -6.10 -48.44
C GLY A 4 -7.60 -5.36 -47.43
N ILE A 5 -6.80 -4.38 -47.85
CA ILE A 5 -5.95 -3.56 -46.94
C ILE A 5 -6.83 -2.66 -46.06
N LYS A 6 -7.93 -2.13 -46.60
CA LYS A 6 -8.89 -1.33 -45.83
C LYS A 6 -9.58 -2.16 -44.75
N TRP A 7 -10.03 -3.38 -45.08
CA TRP A 7 -10.66 -4.27 -44.12
C TRP A 7 -9.67 -4.79 -43.07
N LEU A 8 -8.44 -5.13 -43.46
CA LEU A 8 -7.38 -5.52 -42.52
C LEU A 8 -7.09 -4.39 -41.52
N PHE A 9 -6.95 -3.15 -42.01
CA PHE A 9 -6.75 -1.99 -41.15
C PHE A 9 -7.92 -1.76 -40.20
N ILE A 10 -9.17 -1.83 -40.69
CA ILE A 10 -10.37 -1.70 -39.86
C ILE A 10 -10.42 -2.80 -38.79
N SER A 11 -10.10 -4.05 -39.14
CA SER A 11 -10.06 -5.17 -38.19
C SER A 11 -8.98 -4.97 -37.12
N ILE A 12 -7.78 -4.53 -37.49
CA ILE A 12 -6.70 -4.24 -36.54
C ILE A 12 -7.10 -3.11 -35.59
N VAL A 13 -7.61 -2.00 -36.12
CA VAL A 13 -8.08 -0.87 -35.31
C VAL A 13 -9.20 -1.29 -34.36
N SER A 14 -10.17 -2.08 -34.85
CA SER A 14 -11.26 -2.58 -34.03
C SER A 14 -10.74 -3.49 -32.90
N LEU A 15 -9.77 -4.36 -33.20
CA LEU A 15 -9.15 -5.23 -32.20
C LEU A 15 -8.38 -4.44 -31.14
N ILE A 16 -7.66 -3.38 -31.55
CA ILE A 16 -6.99 -2.46 -30.61
C ILE A 16 -8.02 -1.77 -29.72
N ILE A 17 -9.12 -1.24 -30.29
CA ILE A 17 -10.19 -0.58 -29.52
C ILE A 17 -10.80 -1.55 -28.51
N ILE A 18 -11.12 -2.78 -28.93
CA ILE A 18 -11.66 -3.82 -28.03
C ILE A 18 -10.65 -4.13 -26.92
N GLY A 19 -9.36 -4.24 -27.26
CA GLY A 19 -8.28 -4.45 -26.29
C GLY A 19 -8.18 -3.31 -25.27
N CYS A 20 -8.21 -2.06 -25.73
CA CYS A 20 -8.19 -0.88 -24.87
C CYS A 20 -9.41 -0.80 -23.95
N ILE A 21 -10.62 -1.08 -24.47
CA ILE A 21 -11.85 -1.10 -23.67
C ILE A 21 -11.77 -2.22 -22.61
N SER A 22 -11.34 -3.42 -23.00
CA SER A 22 -11.22 -4.56 -22.09
C SER A 22 -10.19 -4.30 -20.99
N PHE A 23 -9.04 -3.73 -21.35
CA PHE A 23 -8.02 -3.30 -20.39
C PHE A 23 -8.55 -2.22 -19.45
N PHE A 24 -9.25 -1.22 -19.99
CA PHE A 24 -9.85 -0.15 -19.18
C PHE A 24 -10.88 -0.69 -18.19
N LEU A 25 -11.80 -1.55 -18.63
CA LEU A 25 -12.78 -2.18 -17.73
C LEU A 25 -12.11 -3.02 -16.64
N TRP A 26 -11.06 -3.78 -16.99
CA TRP A 26 -10.30 -4.57 -16.02
C TRP A 26 -9.53 -3.71 -15.02
N ALA A 27 -8.92 -2.61 -15.50
CA ALA A 27 -8.14 -1.68 -14.68
C ALA A 27 -9.05 -0.86 -13.74
N SER A 28 -10.27 -0.53 -14.18
CA SER A 28 -11.28 0.16 -13.39
C SER A 28 -11.99 -0.72 -12.36
N ALA A 29 -11.86 -2.05 -12.45
CA ALA A 29 -12.43 -2.96 -11.47
C ALA A 29 -11.51 -3.06 -10.24
N THR A 30 -11.79 -2.28 -9.21
CA THR A 30 -10.97 -2.11 -8.00
C THR A 30 -11.65 -2.70 -6.76
N TYR A 31 -10.84 -2.92 -5.71
CA TYR A 31 -11.33 -3.15 -4.36
C TYR A 31 -11.56 -1.80 -3.69
N THR A 32 -12.82 -1.50 -3.40
CA THR A 32 -13.26 -0.25 -2.79
C THR A 32 -13.35 -0.40 -1.26
N PRO A 33 -13.38 0.70 -0.48
CA PRO A 33 -13.66 0.65 0.95
C PRO A 33 -14.93 -0.14 1.26
N SER A 34 -14.86 -1.03 2.25
CA SER A 34 -16.01 -1.77 2.76
C SER A 34 -17.06 -0.82 3.36
N GLU A 35 -18.33 -1.25 3.39
CA GLU A 35 -19.40 -0.49 4.05
C GLU A 35 -19.11 -0.26 5.54
N GLN A 36 -18.49 -1.26 6.19
CA GLN A 36 -18.04 -1.13 7.58
C GLN A 36 -17.07 0.04 7.73
N LEU A 37 -16.04 0.13 6.88
CA LEU A 37 -15.09 1.23 6.92
C LEU A 37 -15.76 2.59 6.72
N GLN A 38 -16.67 2.70 5.74
CA GLN A 38 -17.40 3.93 5.46
C GLN A 38 -18.27 4.40 6.64
N SER A 39 -18.71 3.48 7.50
CA SER A 39 -19.44 3.81 8.73
C SER A 39 -18.54 4.25 9.90
N LEU A 40 -17.25 3.89 9.85
CA LEU A 40 -16.28 4.15 10.91
C LEU A 40 -15.48 5.44 10.68
N VAL A 41 -15.19 5.75 9.42
CA VAL A 41 -14.35 6.89 9.03
C VAL A 41 -15.11 7.80 8.07
N ASN A 42 -15.12 9.10 8.35
CA ASN A 42 -15.63 10.11 7.43
C ASN A 42 -14.59 10.38 6.32
N ILE A 43 -14.46 9.45 5.37
CA ILE A 43 -13.43 9.46 4.32
C ILE A 43 -13.44 10.76 3.49
N GLU A 44 -14.63 11.31 3.22
CA GLU A 44 -14.83 12.50 2.38
C GLU A 44 -14.12 13.75 2.92
N GLN A 45 -13.79 13.78 4.23
CA GLN A 45 -13.04 14.88 4.83
C GLN A 45 -11.56 14.88 4.43
N PHE A 46 -11.02 13.74 3.99
CA PHE A 46 -9.58 13.51 3.84
C PHE A 46 -9.16 13.18 2.41
N ILE A 47 -10.13 12.96 1.52
CA ILE A 47 -9.84 12.61 0.12
C ILE A 47 -9.52 13.86 -0.70
N THR A 48 -8.50 13.76 -1.54
CA THR A 48 -8.14 14.74 -2.57
C THR A 48 -8.23 14.09 -3.95
N ASP A 49 -7.98 14.86 -5.00
CA ASP A 49 -8.00 14.36 -6.39
C ASP A 49 -6.99 13.23 -6.66
N ASP A 50 -5.93 13.11 -5.86
CA ASP A 50 -4.87 12.14 -6.10
C ASP A 50 -4.34 11.40 -4.86
N ALA A 51 -4.94 11.60 -3.68
CA ALA A 51 -4.56 10.92 -2.45
C ALA A 51 -5.68 10.89 -1.40
N LEU A 52 -5.48 10.07 -0.39
CA LEU A 52 -6.06 10.26 0.93
C LEU A 52 -4.99 10.95 1.79
N ILE A 53 -5.29 12.10 2.37
CA ILE A 53 -4.35 12.89 3.19
C ILE A 53 -4.98 13.13 4.55
N MET A 54 -4.35 12.59 5.58
CA MET A 54 -4.76 12.71 6.98
C MET A 54 -3.64 13.38 7.76
N ALA A 55 -3.79 14.68 8.00
CA ALA A 55 -2.83 15.50 8.74
C ALA A 55 -3.49 16.04 10.03
N PRO A 56 -2.88 15.83 11.21
CA PRO A 56 -3.37 16.42 12.45
C PRO A 56 -3.12 17.93 12.50
N GLU A 57 -3.93 18.67 13.26
CA GLU A 57 -3.74 20.12 13.46
C GLU A 57 -2.42 20.43 14.18
N ASP A 58 -2.13 19.67 15.25
CA ASP A 58 -0.88 19.74 16.02
C ASP A 58 -0.08 18.44 15.82
N GLY A 59 0.62 18.34 14.68
CA GLY A 59 1.41 17.17 14.31
C GLY A 59 2.77 17.07 15.01
N ASN A 60 3.31 15.86 15.07
CA ASN A 60 4.64 15.56 15.61
C ASN A 60 5.79 15.85 14.62
N GLY A 61 5.47 16.30 13.40
CA GLY A 61 6.45 16.64 12.36
C GLY A 61 6.93 15.46 11.51
N ILE A 62 6.38 14.26 11.71
CA ILE A 62 6.74 13.04 10.98
C ILE A 62 5.64 12.70 9.97
N GLY A 63 6.05 12.42 8.73
CA GLY A 63 5.18 12.00 7.64
C GLY A 63 5.30 10.52 7.32
N MET A 64 4.18 9.92 6.91
CA MET A 64 4.11 8.54 6.46
C MET A 64 3.43 8.47 5.11
N ILE A 65 4.06 7.79 4.15
CA ILE A 65 3.47 7.53 2.84
C ILE A 65 3.22 6.04 2.71
N VAL A 66 1.95 5.62 2.65
CA VAL A 66 1.56 4.20 2.61
C VAL A 66 1.02 3.87 1.23
N TYR A 67 1.75 3.06 0.47
CA TYR A 67 1.37 2.65 -0.86
C TYR A 67 0.28 1.55 -0.82
N PRO A 68 -0.86 1.75 -1.52
CA PRO A 68 -1.93 0.78 -1.53
C PRO A 68 -1.55 -0.50 -2.29
N GLY A 69 -2.25 -1.59 -1.97
CA GLY A 69 -2.13 -2.88 -2.64
C GLY A 69 -2.63 -2.84 -4.08
N ALA A 70 -2.31 -3.88 -4.85
CA ALA A 70 -2.72 -3.97 -6.25
C ALA A 70 -4.25 -3.94 -6.37
N LYS A 71 -4.76 -3.01 -7.18
CA LYS A 71 -6.20 -2.78 -7.41
C LYS A 71 -6.99 -2.33 -6.18
N VAL A 72 -6.34 -2.04 -5.06
CA VAL A 72 -7.00 -1.54 -3.84
C VAL A 72 -7.01 -0.03 -3.88
N GLU A 73 -8.16 0.57 -3.61
CA GLU A 73 -8.27 2.03 -3.51
C GLU A 73 -7.56 2.56 -2.25
N ASN A 74 -6.95 3.73 -2.36
CA ASN A 74 -6.23 4.37 -1.27
C ASN A 74 -7.12 4.63 -0.04
N THR A 75 -8.40 4.94 -0.25
CA THR A 75 -9.38 5.15 0.81
C THR A 75 -9.63 3.91 1.68
N ALA A 76 -9.32 2.70 1.20
CA ALA A 76 -9.45 1.47 1.99
C ALA A 76 -8.47 1.42 3.19
N TYR A 77 -7.46 2.28 3.20
CA TYR A 77 -6.48 2.41 4.28
C TYR A 77 -6.83 3.50 5.29
N SER A 78 -8.01 4.11 5.17
CA SER A 78 -8.40 5.27 5.97
C SER A 78 -8.51 5.01 7.47
N TYR A 79 -8.88 3.80 7.91
CA TYR A 79 -8.89 3.46 9.33
C TYR A 79 -7.49 3.46 9.93
N TYR A 80 -6.57 2.71 9.32
CA TYR A 80 -5.16 2.69 9.69
C TYR A 80 -4.53 4.09 9.68
N ALA A 81 -4.76 4.85 8.60
CA ALA A 81 -4.26 6.21 8.46
C ALA A 81 -4.84 7.14 9.54
N GLN A 82 -6.13 7.02 9.88
CA GLN A 82 -6.76 7.84 10.91
C GLN A 82 -6.22 7.51 12.30
N GLY A 83 -5.98 6.24 12.61
CA GLY A 83 -5.36 5.83 13.88
C GLY A 83 -3.98 6.44 14.09
N LEU A 84 -3.15 6.43 13.04
CA LEU A 84 -1.82 7.06 13.06
C LEU A 84 -1.91 8.59 13.10
N MET A 85 -2.86 9.20 12.38
CA MET A 85 -3.12 10.64 12.45
C MET A 85 -3.52 11.08 13.86
N ASN A 86 -4.36 10.30 14.55
CA ASN A 86 -4.76 10.57 15.93
C ASN A 86 -3.57 10.49 16.91
N ALA A 87 -2.50 9.78 16.54
CA ALA A 87 -1.23 9.74 17.28
C ALA A 87 -0.25 10.86 16.88
N GLY A 88 -0.65 11.76 15.98
CA GLY A 88 0.11 12.96 15.63
C GLY A 88 0.92 12.87 14.33
N TYR A 89 0.82 11.77 13.56
CA TYR A 89 1.55 11.61 12.30
C TYR A 89 0.76 12.12 11.11
N THR A 90 1.42 12.76 10.14
CA THR A 90 0.77 13.04 8.84
C THR A 90 0.82 11.78 7.98
N VAL A 91 -0.32 11.25 7.57
CA VAL A 91 -0.40 10.03 6.76
C VAL A 91 -0.98 10.33 5.39
N ILE A 92 -0.28 9.87 4.36
CA ILE A 92 -0.65 10.03 2.96
C ILE A 92 -0.75 8.65 2.31
N VAL A 93 -1.92 8.34 1.75
CA VAL A 93 -2.15 7.14 0.93
C VAL A 93 -2.39 7.59 -0.50
N PRO A 94 -1.35 7.59 -1.36
CA PRO A 94 -1.46 8.12 -2.70
C PRO A 94 -2.33 7.24 -3.60
N GLN A 95 -3.06 7.89 -4.51
CA GLN A 95 -3.71 7.19 -5.61
C GLN A 95 -2.63 6.76 -6.61
N MET A 96 -2.57 5.45 -6.88
CA MET A 96 -1.60 4.87 -7.80
C MET A 96 -2.16 4.79 -9.22
N THR A 97 -1.29 4.90 -10.22
CA THR A 97 -1.70 4.79 -11.63
C THR A 97 -2.30 3.40 -11.88
N PHE A 98 -3.57 3.35 -12.29
CA PHE A 98 -4.36 2.11 -12.43
C PHE A 98 -4.39 1.25 -11.14
N ASN A 99 -4.23 1.88 -9.97
CA ASN A 99 -4.10 1.20 -8.68
C ASN A 99 -2.97 0.16 -8.65
N PHE A 100 -1.86 0.46 -9.32
CA PHE A 100 -0.69 -0.42 -9.41
C PHE A 100 0.60 0.30 -9.02
N ALA A 101 1.04 0.12 -7.78
CA ALA A 101 2.12 0.91 -7.18
C ALA A 101 3.47 0.82 -7.92
N LEU A 102 3.77 -0.29 -8.60
CA LEU A 102 5.02 -0.42 -9.37
C LEU A 102 5.13 0.58 -10.54
N LEU A 103 3.99 1.02 -11.12
CA LEU A 103 3.97 2.04 -12.18
C LEU A 103 4.18 3.46 -11.64
N SER A 104 4.14 3.63 -10.32
CA SER A 104 4.20 4.93 -9.65
C SER A 104 5.08 4.86 -8.40
N SER A 105 6.14 4.04 -8.43
CA SER A 105 7.01 3.81 -7.25
C SER A 105 7.69 5.08 -6.74
N SER A 106 7.90 6.09 -7.60
CA SER A 106 8.46 7.39 -7.23
C SER A 106 7.44 8.41 -6.70
N LYS A 107 6.16 8.03 -6.53
CA LYS A 107 5.09 8.95 -6.13
C LYS A 107 5.32 9.57 -4.74
N ALA A 108 6.05 8.89 -3.85
CA ALA A 108 6.44 9.43 -2.55
C ALA A 108 7.20 10.76 -2.67
N THR A 109 8.10 10.91 -3.65
CA THR A 109 8.84 12.17 -3.86
C THR A 109 7.90 13.35 -4.07
N THR A 110 6.79 13.16 -4.80
CA THR A 110 5.80 14.21 -5.04
C THR A 110 5.21 14.75 -3.75
N TYR A 111 4.88 13.88 -2.79
CA TYR A 111 4.32 14.33 -1.52
C TYR A 111 5.37 14.88 -0.56
N ILE A 112 6.57 14.30 -0.53
CA ILE A 112 7.69 14.85 0.24
C ILE A 112 7.98 16.31 -0.17
N GLU A 113 7.93 16.62 -1.47
CA GLU A 113 8.13 17.97 -1.97
C GLU A 113 6.94 18.91 -1.68
N GLN A 114 5.72 18.39 -1.61
CA GLN A 114 4.50 19.18 -1.31
C GLN A 114 4.37 19.58 0.15
N PHE A 115 4.98 18.84 1.07
CA PHE A 115 4.93 19.05 2.52
C PHE A 115 6.34 19.37 3.07
N PRO A 116 6.96 20.50 2.66
CA PRO A 116 8.36 20.82 3.00
C PRO A 116 8.60 21.06 4.49
N GLU A 117 7.56 21.25 5.30
CA GLU A 117 7.62 21.36 6.75
C GLU A 117 7.92 20.02 7.44
N ILE A 118 7.56 18.89 6.81
CA ILE A 118 7.84 17.55 7.31
C ILE A 118 9.25 17.15 6.86
N LYS A 119 10.13 16.87 7.83
CA LYS A 119 11.55 16.53 7.56
C LYS A 119 11.83 15.05 7.61
N GLU A 120 11.00 14.30 8.32
CA GLU A 120 11.16 12.88 8.57
C GLU A 120 10.04 12.13 7.86
N TRP A 121 10.43 11.22 6.96
CA TRP A 121 9.50 10.46 6.14
C TRP A 121 9.72 8.97 6.27
N ILE A 122 8.65 8.29 6.66
CA ILE A 122 8.57 6.84 6.66
C ILE A 122 7.77 6.42 5.43
N ILE A 123 8.30 5.45 4.68
CA ILE A 123 7.62 4.93 3.50
C ILE A 123 7.11 3.54 3.83
N GLY A 124 5.93 3.20 3.35
CA GLY A 124 5.35 1.91 3.61
C GLY A 124 4.42 1.47 2.51
N GLY A 125 3.93 0.24 2.60
CA GLY A 125 2.89 -0.19 1.70
C GLY A 125 2.39 -1.60 1.95
N HIS A 126 1.21 -1.86 1.41
CA HIS A 126 0.55 -3.14 1.48
C HIS A 126 0.80 -3.98 0.23
N SER A 127 1.16 -5.27 0.40
CA SER A 127 1.29 -6.22 -0.71
C SER A 127 2.21 -5.67 -1.81
N LEU A 128 1.72 -5.55 -3.06
CA LEU A 128 2.45 -4.91 -4.15
C LEU A 128 2.89 -3.46 -3.86
N GLY A 129 2.09 -2.72 -3.09
CA GLY A 129 2.45 -1.40 -2.58
C GLY A 129 3.69 -1.44 -1.70
N GLY A 130 3.82 -2.46 -0.84
CA GLY A 130 4.99 -2.67 0.00
C GLY A 130 6.25 -3.01 -0.81
N VAL A 131 6.11 -3.80 -1.89
CA VAL A 131 7.21 -4.04 -2.84
C VAL A 131 7.68 -2.72 -3.46
N ALA A 132 6.75 -1.88 -3.92
CA ALA A 132 7.06 -0.58 -4.51
C ALA A 132 7.67 0.40 -3.49
N ALA A 133 7.19 0.37 -2.25
CA ALA A 133 7.74 1.15 -1.13
C ALA A 133 9.19 0.74 -0.82
N ALA A 134 9.49 -0.56 -0.75
CA ALA A 134 10.85 -1.05 -0.58
C ALA A 134 11.77 -0.65 -1.75
N MET A 135 11.27 -0.70 -2.99
CA MET A 135 12.01 -0.22 -4.16
C MET A 135 12.32 1.28 -4.12
N TYR A 136 11.43 2.07 -3.51
CA TYR A 136 11.66 3.49 -3.27
C TYR A 136 12.73 3.69 -2.18
N ALA A 137 12.54 3.06 -1.02
CA ALA A 137 13.48 3.14 0.12
C ALA A 137 14.90 2.63 -0.23
N ALA A 138 15.04 1.73 -1.20
CA ALA A 138 16.35 1.27 -1.68
C ALA A 138 17.15 2.33 -2.45
N LYS A 139 16.51 3.44 -2.85
CA LYS A 139 17.11 4.48 -3.71
C LYS A 139 17.05 5.88 -3.12
N HIS A 140 16.39 6.04 -1.98
CA HIS A 140 16.09 7.32 -1.36
C HIS A 140 16.33 7.23 0.14
N ASP A 141 16.78 8.32 0.73
CA ASP A 141 16.91 8.44 2.18
C ASP A 141 15.51 8.52 2.79
N VAL A 142 15.23 7.61 3.72
CA VAL A 142 13.97 7.51 4.47
C VAL A 142 14.29 7.21 5.93
N GLU A 143 13.40 7.62 6.83
CA GLU A 143 13.58 7.38 8.27
C GLU A 143 13.10 5.98 8.70
N GLY A 144 12.38 5.29 7.82
CA GLY A 144 11.95 3.92 8.07
C GLY A 144 11.13 3.31 6.94
N LEU A 145 10.98 1.99 7.00
CA LEU A 145 10.16 1.22 6.04
C LEU A 145 9.10 0.38 6.76
N LEU A 146 7.84 0.53 6.35
CA LEU A 146 6.71 -0.31 6.79
C LEU A 146 6.30 -1.29 5.69
N LEU A 147 6.50 -2.58 5.94
CA LEU A 147 6.05 -3.66 5.06
C LEU A 147 4.77 -4.28 5.64
N LEU A 148 3.64 -4.07 4.98
CA LEU A 148 2.34 -4.59 5.40
C LEU A 148 1.96 -5.76 4.48
N ALA A 149 2.02 -7.00 4.98
CA ALA A 149 1.88 -8.22 4.16
C ALA A 149 2.67 -8.13 2.84
N ALA A 150 3.95 -7.76 2.96
CA ALA A 150 4.81 -7.49 1.82
C ALA A 150 6.27 -7.78 2.16
N TYR A 151 7.07 -7.92 1.10
CA TYR A 151 8.50 -8.12 1.19
C TYR A 151 9.22 -7.40 0.02
N PRO A 152 10.50 -7.02 0.18
CA PRO A 152 11.26 -6.44 -0.92
C PRO A 152 11.42 -7.43 -2.08
N SER A 153 11.42 -6.93 -3.31
CA SER A 153 11.86 -7.73 -4.46
C SER A 153 13.37 -7.95 -4.41
N ALA A 154 13.87 -8.97 -5.11
CA ALA A 154 15.32 -9.24 -5.17
C ALA A 154 16.14 -8.05 -5.73
N SER A 155 15.54 -7.14 -6.49
CA SER A 155 16.18 -5.91 -6.98
C SER A 155 16.25 -4.77 -5.96
N ALA A 156 15.58 -4.90 -4.82
CA ALA A 156 15.57 -3.95 -3.71
C ALA A 156 16.19 -4.61 -2.47
N ASP A 157 17.47 -4.97 -2.57
CA ASP A 157 18.22 -5.49 -1.43
C ASP A 157 18.48 -4.36 -0.42
N LEU A 158 17.88 -4.49 0.75
CA LEU A 158 17.93 -3.54 1.85
C LEU A 158 18.77 -4.06 3.01
N LYS A 159 19.52 -5.16 2.85
CA LYS A 159 20.26 -5.81 3.95
C LYS A 159 21.23 -4.87 4.68
N GLN A 160 21.76 -3.87 3.97
CA GLN A 160 22.69 -2.88 4.51
C GLN A 160 22.03 -1.52 4.78
N ALA A 161 20.71 -1.40 4.69
CA ALA A 161 20.01 -0.16 4.98
C ALA A 161 20.22 0.23 6.45
N SER A 162 20.48 1.53 6.67
CA SER A 162 20.69 2.10 8.00
C SER A 162 19.39 2.43 8.73
N PHE A 163 18.28 2.55 8.01
CA PHE A 163 16.97 2.85 8.59
C PHE A 163 16.31 1.59 9.19
N PRO A 164 15.44 1.74 10.20
CA PRO A 164 14.67 0.65 10.76
C PRO A 164 13.59 0.16 9.78
N VAL A 165 13.21 -1.11 9.91
CA VAL A 165 12.14 -1.72 9.11
C VAL A 165 11.19 -2.47 10.04
N LEU A 166 9.89 -2.28 9.86
CA LEU A 166 8.83 -3.09 10.45
C LEU A 166 8.16 -3.93 9.36
N SER A 167 8.08 -5.23 9.56
CA SER A 167 7.33 -6.17 8.72
C SER A 167 6.17 -6.74 9.52
N LEU A 168 4.96 -6.30 9.19
CA LEU A 168 3.72 -6.86 9.69
C LEU A 168 3.21 -7.89 8.68
N TYR A 169 2.98 -9.12 9.12
CA TYR A 169 2.40 -10.19 8.32
C TYR A 169 1.30 -10.88 9.13
N ALA A 170 0.47 -11.71 8.50
CA ALA A 170 -0.68 -12.29 9.17
C ALA A 170 -0.73 -13.82 9.07
N GLU A 171 -1.27 -14.45 10.11
CA GLU A 171 -1.29 -15.92 10.27
C GLU A 171 -2.04 -16.64 9.14
N HIS A 172 -3.15 -16.05 8.66
CA HIS A 172 -3.99 -16.61 7.60
C HIS A 172 -3.83 -15.87 6.27
N ASP A 173 -2.68 -15.23 6.03
CA ASP A 173 -2.38 -14.59 4.75
C ASP A 173 -2.19 -15.66 3.65
N GLY A 174 -3.10 -15.66 2.67
CA GLY A 174 -3.06 -16.59 1.53
C GLY A 174 -2.25 -16.10 0.33
N LEU A 175 -1.80 -14.84 0.32
CA LEU A 175 -1.09 -14.21 -0.79
C LEU A 175 0.39 -13.96 -0.51
N THR A 176 0.72 -13.62 0.73
CA THR A 176 2.08 -13.47 1.25
C THR A 176 2.29 -14.52 2.32
N SER A 177 2.84 -15.67 1.93
CA SER A 177 2.98 -16.79 2.84
C SER A 177 4.07 -16.54 3.88
N LEU A 178 4.02 -17.26 5.00
CA LEU A 178 5.11 -17.26 5.98
C LEU A 178 6.45 -17.63 5.34
N ALA A 179 6.46 -18.52 4.34
CA ALA A 179 7.68 -18.88 3.62
C ALA A 179 8.27 -17.70 2.84
N ASP A 180 7.42 -16.84 2.25
CA ASP A 180 7.87 -15.62 1.57
C ASP A 180 8.47 -14.64 2.58
N ILE A 181 7.84 -14.47 3.75
CA ILE A 181 8.37 -13.63 4.83
C ILE A 181 9.71 -14.15 5.33
N GLU A 182 9.84 -15.45 5.61
CA GLU A 182 11.10 -16.07 6.05
C GLU A 182 12.21 -15.93 5.00
N ALA A 183 11.89 -16.12 3.72
CA ALA A 183 12.85 -15.92 2.63
C ALA A 183 13.29 -14.45 2.52
N SER A 184 12.38 -13.50 2.76
CA SER A 184 12.66 -12.07 2.65
C SER A 184 13.67 -11.55 3.68
N LYS A 185 13.86 -12.24 4.82
CA LYS A 185 14.84 -11.88 5.85
C LYS A 185 16.26 -11.73 5.29
N ALA A 186 16.59 -12.45 4.23
CA ALA A 186 17.89 -12.36 3.57
C ALA A 186 18.13 -11.02 2.85
N LEU A 187 17.07 -10.28 2.51
CA LEU A 187 17.08 -9.00 1.81
C LEU A 187 16.87 -7.80 2.74
N LEU A 188 16.68 -8.04 4.04
CA LEU A 188 16.30 -7.04 5.01
C LEU A 188 17.42 -6.83 6.05
N PRO A 189 17.48 -5.65 6.69
CA PRO A 189 18.43 -5.43 7.76
C PRO A 189 18.29 -6.44 8.90
N PRO A 190 19.38 -6.81 9.59
CA PRO A 190 19.33 -7.76 10.69
C PRO A 190 18.51 -7.25 11.90
N HIS A 191 18.29 -5.93 11.99
CA HIS A 191 17.47 -5.28 13.01
C HIS A 191 16.01 -5.07 12.59
N THR A 192 15.56 -5.63 11.47
CA THR A 192 14.15 -5.61 11.08
C THR A 192 13.28 -6.28 12.13
N VAL A 193 12.21 -5.59 12.53
CA VAL A 193 11.19 -6.14 13.44
C VAL A 193 10.15 -6.87 12.60
N PHE A 194 9.97 -8.16 12.84
CA PHE A 194 8.93 -8.98 12.22
C PHE A 194 7.85 -9.27 13.25
N THR A 195 6.62 -8.90 12.96
CA THR A 195 5.48 -9.10 13.86
C THR A 195 4.34 -9.79 13.13
N GLU A 196 3.90 -10.93 13.66
CA GLU A 196 2.74 -11.67 13.17
C GLU A 196 1.45 -11.14 13.79
N ILE A 197 0.45 -10.90 12.97
CA ILE A 197 -0.93 -10.61 13.39
C ILE A 197 -1.66 -11.95 13.47
N ILE A 198 -1.77 -12.47 14.69
CA ILE A 198 -2.49 -13.72 14.99
C ILE A 198 -3.96 -13.58 14.61
N GLY A 199 -4.46 -14.56 13.86
CA GLY A 199 -5.81 -14.60 13.32
C GLY A 199 -6.10 -13.63 12.17
N GLY A 200 -5.16 -12.78 11.77
CA GLY A 200 -5.35 -11.87 10.63
C GLY A 200 -5.20 -12.56 9.27
N ASN A 201 -5.55 -11.85 8.19
CA ASN A 201 -5.29 -12.28 6.80
C ASN A 201 -4.74 -11.13 5.93
N HIS A 202 -4.53 -11.38 4.64
CA HIS A 202 -3.98 -10.39 3.71
C HIS A 202 -4.93 -9.21 3.49
N ALA A 203 -6.19 -9.52 3.20
CA ALA A 203 -7.14 -8.53 2.74
C ALA A 203 -7.39 -7.47 3.81
N GLN A 204 -7.43 -7.85 5.09
CA GLN A 204 -7.66 -6.94 6.22
C GLN A 204 -6.51 -5.98 6.53
N PHE A 205 -5.39 -6.00 5.80
CA PHE A 205 -4.41 -4.90 5.85
C PHE A 205 -4.95 -3.60 5.22
N GLY A 206 -5.98 -3.69 4.37
CA GLY A 206 -6.88 -2.58 4.04
C GLY A 206 -8.34 -3.00 4.26
N MET A 207 -9.24 -2.09 4.63
CA MET A 207 -10.62 -2.47 4.90
C MET A 207 -11.49 -2.47 3.63
N TYR A 208 -11.21 -3.38 2.69
CA TYR A 208 -11.91 -3.51 1.39
C TYR A 208 -12.69 -4.82 1.19
N GLY A 209 -12.79 -5.66 2.22
CA GLY A 209 -13.51 -6.93 2.19
C GLY A 209 -12.66 -8.10 1.71
N GLU A 210 -13.31 -9.22 1.37
CA GLU A 210 -12.62 -10.46 0.99
C GLU A 210 -11.89 -10.35 -0.36
N GLN A 211 -10.77 -11.06 -0.47
CA GLN A 211 -9.95 -11.13 -1.68
C GLN A 211 -9.77 -12.58 -2.15
N SER A 212 -9.92 -12.78 -3.46
CA SER A 212 -9.69 -14.11 -4.05
C SER A 212 -8.26 -14.58 -3.82
N GLY A 213 -8.11 -15.79 -3.30
CA GLY A 213 -6.81 -16.41 -3.00
C GLY A 213 -6.28 -16.13 -1.61
N ASP A 214 -6.98 -15.31 -0.81
CA ASP A 214 -6.63 -15.09 0.58
C ASP A 214 -7.22 -16.16 1.51
N GLY A 215 -6.68 -16.24 2.73
CA GLY A 215 -7.25 -17.02 3.82
C GLY A 215 -8.39 -16.28 4.53
N VAL A 216 -9.10 -17.04 5.37
CA VAL A 216 -10.19 -16.50 6.18
C VAL A 216 -9.63 -16.07 7.54
N ALA A 217 -9.72 -14.78 7.86
CA ALA A 217 -9.33 -14.27 9.16
C ALA A 217 -10.22 -14.84 10.29
N THR A 218 -9.65 -15.00 11.48
CA THR A 218 -10.36 -15.38 12.70
C THR A 218 -10.60 -14.20 13.65
N ILE A 219 -9.98 -13.05 13.38
CA ILE A 219 -10.29 -11.75 13.97
C ILE A 219 -10.98 -10.83 12.96
N SER A 220 -11.74 -9.86 13.44
CA SER A 220 -12.38 -8.87 12.59
C SER A 220 -11.38 -7.91 11.92
N ALA A 221 -11.81 -7.28 10.84
CA ALA A 221 -11.01 -6.26 10.15
C ALA A 221 -10.62 -5.11 11.08
N VAL A 222 -11.52 -4.68 11.97
CA VAL A 222 -11.21 -3.63 12.96
C VAL A 222 -10.15 -4.10 13.94
N GLU A 223 -10.25 -5.31 14.49
CA GLU A 223 -9.24 -5.84 15.41
C GLU A 223 -7.86 -5.94 14.74
N GLN A 224 -7.79 -6.35 13.47
CA GLN A 224 -6.53 -6.37 12.72
C GLN A 224 -5.98 -4.95 12.50
N GLN A 225 -6.82 -3.98 12.14
CA GLN A 225 -6.39 -2.61 11.92
C GLN A 225 -5.88 -1.97 13.22
N GLU A 226 -6.55 -2.20 14.35
CA GLU A 226 -6.09 -1.76 15.67
C GLU A 226 -4.74 -2.39 16.04
N ALA A 227 -4.57 -3.70 15.80
CA ALA A 227 -3.28 -4.37 16.00
C ALA A 227 -2.17 -3.76 15.13
N MET A 228 -2.47 -3.47 13.86
CA MET A 228 -1.52 -2.80 12.97
C MET A 228 -1.13 -1.41 13.50
N ILE A 229 -2.11 -0.60 13.91
CA ILE A 229 -1.86 0.74 14.48
C ILE A 229 -0.96 0.60 15.71
N GLN A 230 -1.32 -0.28 16.65
CA GLN A 230 -0.57 -0.52 17.87
C GLN A 230 0.89 -0.93 17.56
N TYR A 231 1.11 -1.95 16.73
CA TYR A 231 2.45 -2.42 16.42
C TYR A 231 3.30 -1.37 15.70
N THR A 232 2.69 -0.57 14.84
CA THR A 232 3.37 0.55 14.19
C THR A 232 3.77 1.61 15.21
N LEU A 233 2.86 2.02 16.10
CA LEU A 233 3.18 3.02 17.14
C LEU A 233 4.26 2.52 18.11
N GLU A 234 4.17 1.28 18.58
CA GLU A 234 5.19 0.66 19.45
C GLU A 234 6.57 0.55 18.76
N TRP A 235 6.59 0.43 17.44
CA TRP A 235 7.83 0.42 16.66
C TRP A 235 8.44 1.82 16.52
N LEU A 236 7.60 2.86 16.41
CA LEU A 236 8.04 4.26 16.29
C LEU A 236 8.58 4.85 17.59
N GLU A 237 8.19 4.31 18.74
CA GLU A 237 8.65 4.76 20.06
C GLU A 237 10.03 4.20 20.48
N LYS A 238 10.63 3.32 19.67
CA LYS A 238 11.91 2.62 19.97
C LYS A 238 13.10 3.31 19.33
#